data_AF-A0A843F8Z6-F1
#
_entry.id   AF-A0A843F8Z6-F1
#
_cell.length_a   1.000
_cell.length_b   1.000
_cell.length_c   1.000
_cell.angle_alpha   90.00
_cell.angle_beta   90.00
_cell.angle_gamma   90.00
#
_symmetry.space_group_name_H-M   'P 1'
#
loop_
_entity.id
_entity.type
_entity.pdbx_description
1 polymer ?
#
loop_
_entity_poly.entity_id
_entity_poly.type
_entity_poly.pdbx_seq_one_letter_code
_entity_poly.pdbx_strand_id
1 'polypeptide(L)'
;MLSIGQCYIDFVDKILKEGKETYKDSDHHLKESLGNYYYIDDPLDLKFRAKYQHMTPELMLEEIKSGKFDIPSCPIKGDALYEYVKSFEIRDDQGFVYTYPNRILEHFGVDQFETMKQRILTATGSNRAVAVTIDP
;
A
#
# COMPACT_ATOMS: atom_id res chain seq x y z
N MET A 1 -2.57 8.44 20.06
CA MET A 1 -2.88 7.79 18.77
C MET A 1 -1.54 7.50 18.11
N LEU A 2 -1.27 6.27 17.71
CA LEU A 2 0.01 5.94 17.07
C LEU A 2 -0.02 6.42 15.61
N SER A 3 1.00 7.17 15.19
CA SER A 3 1.19 7.50 13.77
C SER A 3 1.85 6.32 13.04
N ILE A 4 1.76 6.29 11.71
CA ILE A 4 2.51 5.30 10.90
C ILE A 4 4.00 5.34 11.24
N GLY A 5 4.58 6.54 11.38
CA GLY A 5 5.99 6.70 11.72
C GLY A 5 6.37 6.09 13.06
N GLN A 6 5.55 6.28 14.10
CA GLN A 6 5.81 5.68 15.41
C GLN A 6 5.67 4.15 15.36
N CYS A 7 4.62 3.63 14.73
CA CYS A 7 4.45 2.18 14.57
C CYS A 7 5.63 1.54 13.85
N TYR A 8 6.16 2.20 12.81
CA TYR A 8 7.34 1.72 12.09
C TYR A 8 8.59 1.69 12.99
N ILE A 9 8.85 2.76 13.75
CA ILE A 9 9.99 2.82 14.68
C ILE A 9 9.89 1.70 15.72
N ASP A 10 8.72 1.55 16.35
CA ASP A 10 8.49 0.52 17.36
C ASP A 10 8.68 -0.90 16.79
N PHE A 11 8.26 -1.11 15.53
CA PHE A 11 8.45 -2.37 14.81
C PHE A 11 9.92 -2.69 14.58
N VAL A 12 10.68 -1.71 14.09
CA VAL A 12 12.13 -1.86 13.86
C VAL A 12 12.85 -2.11 15.18
N ASP A 13 12.55 -1.34 16.22
CA ASP A 13 13.13 -1.51 17.56
C ASP A 13 12.89 -2.91 18.12
N LYS A 14 11.67 -3.44 17.94
CA LYS A 14 11.33 -4.80 18.35
C LYS A 14 12.16 -5.84 17.60
N ILE A 15 12.29 -5.72 16.27
CA ILE A 15 13.14 -6.64 15.49
C ILE A 15 14.59 -6.57 15.97
N LEU A 16 15.13 -5.37 16.19
CA LEU A 16 16.51 -5.20 16.62
C LEU A 16 16.79 -5.80 18.01
N LYS A 17 15.82 -5.74 18.93
CA LYS A 17 15.95 -6.27 20.30
C LYS A 17 15.64 -7.76 20.39
N GLU A 18 14.57 -8.22 19.74
CA GLU A 18 13.95 -9.53 20.00
C GLU A 18 13.95 -10.45 18.78
N GLY A 19 14.28 -9.95 17.59
CA GLY A 19 14.29 -10.74 16.36
C GLY A 19 15.30 -11.88 16.41
N LYS A 20 15.01 -12.94 15.65
CA LYS A 20 15.87 -14.12 15.51
C LYS A 20 16.78 -13.95 14.31
N GLU A 21 18.06 -14.26 14.48
CA GLU A 21 19.01 -14.33 13.36
C GLU A 21 18.62 -15.48 12.41
N THR A 22 18.59 -15.19 11.11
CA THR A 22 18.26 -16.13 10.05
C THR A 22 18.91 -15.71 8.73
N TYR A 23 18.70 -16.50 7.68
CA TYR A 23 19.27 -16.25 6.35
C TYR A 23 18.20 -16.37 5.28
N LYS A 24 18.18 -15.41 4.36
CA LYS A 24 17.42 -15.52 3.11
C LYS A 24 18.34 -16.01 2.00
N ASP A 25 17.86 -16.97 1.21
CA ASP A 25 18.57 -17.52 0.04
C ASP A 25 20.02 -17.95 0.37
N SER A 26 20.20 -18.53 1.55
CA SER A 26 21.46 -19.03 2.16
C SER A 26 22.49 -17.98 2.60
N ASP A 27 22.67 -16.88 1.87
CA ASP A 27 23.81 -15.96 2.11
C ASP A 27 23.42 -14.57 2.64
N HIS A 28 22.13 -14.22 2.65
CA HIS A 28 21.68 -12.92 3.16
C HIS A 28 21.28 -13.03 4.63
N HIS A 29 22.23 -12.72 5.52
CA HIS A 29 21.99 -12.65 6.95
C HIS A 29 20.97 -11.55 7.29
N LEU A 30 19.94 -11.89 8.06
CA LEU A 30 18.90 -10.97 8.47
C LEU A 30 18.37 -11.32 9.86
N LYS A 31 17.83 -10.30 10.53
CA LYS A 31 17.15 -10.44 11.81
C LYS A 31 15.64 -10.38 11.59
N GLU A 32 14.94 -11.47 11.92
CA GLU A 32 13.52 -11.65 11.57
C GLU A 32 12.62 -11.70 12.81
N SER A 33 11.43 -11.13 12.68
CA SER A 33 10.33 -11.33 13.62
C SER A 33 9.03 -11.59 12.83
N LEU A 34 8.38 -12.73 13.11
CA LEU A 34 7.18 -13.17 12.41
C LEU A 34 5.90 -12.80 13.19
N GLY A 35 4.81 -12.56 12.46
CA GLY A 35 3.48 -12.34 13.06
C GLY A 35 3.28 -10.98 13.74
N ASN A 36 3.98 -9.94 13.27
CA ASN A 36 3.84 -8.59 13.81
C ASN A 36 2.63 -7.88 13.20
N TYR A 37 1.84 -7.21 14.04
CA TYR A 37 0.72 -6.38 13.61
C TYR A 37 0.66 -5.11 14.46
N TYR A 38 0.21 -4.02 13.84
CA TYR A 38 -0.04 -2.74 14.49
C TYR A 38 -1.44 -2.28 14.11
N TYR A 39 -2.13 -1.68 15.08
CA TYR A 39 -3.40 -1.04 14.83
C TYR A 39 -3.19 0.46 14.77
N ILE A 40 -3.57 1.06 13.64
CA ILE A 40 -3.39 2.48 13.37
C ILE A 40 -4.77 3.09 13.19
N ASP A 41 -5.20 3.83 14.20
CA ASP A 41 -6.50 4.49 14.26
C ASP A 41 -6.72 5.56 13.20
N ASP A 42 -5.64 6.20 12.75
CA ASP A 42 -5.67 7.26 11.76
C ASP A 42 -4.39 7.25 10.90
N PRO A 43 -4.27 6.29 9.97
CA PRO A 43 -3.04 6.07 9.23
C PRO A 43 -2.68 7.24 8.32
N LEU A 44 -3.67 7.98 7.85
CA LEU A 44 -3.48 9.11 6.95
C LEU A 44 -3.73 10.45 7.64
N ASP A 45 -3.87 10.49 8.97
CA ASP A 45 -4.17 11.71 9.73
C ASP A 45 -5.45 12.44 9.24
N LEU A 46 -6.46 11.65 8.83
CA LEU A 46 -7.74 12.10 8.25
C LEU A 46 -8.76 12.56 9.29
N LYS A 47 -8.56 12.28 10.57
CA LYS A 47 -9.44 12.81 11.63
C LYS A 47 -9.43 14.34 11.61
N PHE A 48 -8.33 14.94 11.12
CA PHE A 48 -8.30 16.32 10.64
C PHE A 48 -8.75 16.37 9.16
N ARG A 49 -10.06 16.21 8.94
CA ARG A 49 -10.70 16.12 7.61
C ARG A 49 -10.15 17.13 6.58
N ALA A 50 -9.75 18.31 7.02
CA ALA A 50 -9.26 19.40 6.17
C ALA A 50 -8.08 19.03 5.25
N LYS A 51 -7.17 18.13 5.65
CA LYS A 51 -5.92 17.90 4.90
C LYS A 51 -6.10 17.16 3.57
N TYR A 52 -7.09 16.28 3.46
CA TYR A 52 -7.32 15.44 2.28
C TYR A 52 -8.75 15.54 1.71
N GLN A 53 -9.61 16.38 2.30
CA GLN A 53 -11.00 16.58 1.84
C GLN A 53 -11.09 17.02 0.37
N HIS A 54 -10.05 17.68 -0.14
CA HIS A 54 -9.96 18.13 -1.53
C HIS A 54 -8.93 17.36 -2.36
N MET A 55 -8.39 16.26 -1.83
CA MET A 55 -7.45 15.43 -2.58
C MET A 55 -8.21 14.75 -3.72
N THR A 56 -7.83 15.06 -4.95
CA THR A 56 -8.27 14.33 -6.15
C THR A 56 -7.15 13.42 -6.64
N PRO A 57 -7.44 12.43 -7.50
CA PRO A 57 -6.40 11.61 -8.10
C PRO A 57 -5.34 12.43 -8.85
N GLU A 58 -5.76 13.49 -9.56
CA GLU A 58 -4.85 14.38 -10.30
C GLU A 58 -3.91 15.11 -9.35
N LEU A 59 -4.43 15.69 -8.26
CA LEU A 59 -3.62 16.34 -7.23
C LEU A 59 -2.65 15.35 -6.56
N MET A 60 -3.09 14.12 -6.31
CA MET A 60 -2.22 13.09 -5.74
C MET A 60 -1.07 12.73 -6.69
N LEU A 61 -1.36 12.59 -7.99
CA LEU A 61 -0.36 12.34 -9.02
C LEU A 61 0.63 13.51 -9.16
N GLU A 62 0.16 14.76 -9.09
CA GLU A 62 1.02 15.95 -9.07
C GLU A 62 1.95 15.96 -7.84
N GLU A 63 1.43 15.64 -6.66
CA GLU A 63 2.23 15.55 -5.44
C GLU A 63 3.28 14.43 -5.52
N ILE A 64 2.93 13.27 -6.09
CA ILE A 64 3.89 12.19 -6.36
C ILE A 64 4.99 12.67 -7.30
N LYS A 65 4.60 13.31 -8.41
CA LYS A 65 5.56 13.82 -9.41
C LYS A 65 6.49 14.89 -8.83
N SER A 66 6.02 15.65 -7.84
CA SER A 66 6.84 16.62 -7.10
C SER A 66 7.88 15.98 -6.18
N GLY A 67 7.82 14.66 -5.97
CA GLY A 67 8.68 13.92 -5.03
C GLY A 67 8.22 14.02 -3.57
N LYS A 68 7.00 14.51 -3.31
CA LYS A 68 6.46 14.66 -1.93
C LYS A 68 6.47 13.35 -1.14
N PHE A 69 6.33 12.23 -1.83
CA PHE A 69 6.30 10.88 -1.25
C PHE A 69 7.60 10.09 -1.46
N ASP A 70 8.65 10.73 -2.01
CA ASP A 70 9.91 10.04 -2.28
C ASP A 70 10.63 9.69 -0.98
N ILE A 71 10.94 8.41 -0.83
CA ILE A 71 11.82 7.93 0.24
C ILE A 71 13.21 7.78 -0.38
N PRO A 72 14.26 8.44 0.15
CA PRO A 72 15.59 8.45 -0.47
C PRO A 72 16.15 7.07 -0.83
N SER A 73 15.93 6.09 0.07
CA SER A 73 16.38 4.70 -0.06
C SER A 73 15.45 3.81 -0.89
N CYS A 74 14.27 4.28 -1.31
CA CYS A 74 13.35 3.51 -2.12
C CYS A 74 13.73 3.57 -3.61
N PRO A 75 13.77 2.43 -4.33
CA PRO A 75 14.03 2.43 -5.77
C PRO A 75 12.83 2.93 -6.60
N ILE A 76 11.61 2.85 -6.06
CA ILE A 76 10.38 3.34 -6.71
C ILE A 76 10.09 4.75 -6.17
N LYS A 77 10.41 5.77 -6.96
CA LYS A 77 10.30 7.20 -6.62
C LYS A 77 10.18 8.06 -7.89
N GLY A 78 9.77 9.33 -7.74
CA GLY A 78 9.62 10.27 -8.85
C GLY A 78 8.75 9.72 -9.98
N ASP A 79 9.24 9.79 -11.22
CA ASP A 79 8.50 9.33 -12.41
C ASP A 79 8.10 7.84 -12.36
N ALA A 80 8.93 6.99 -11.77
CA ALA A 80 8.60 5.56 -11.63
C ALA A 80 7.42 5.34 -10.68
N LEU A 81 7.36 6.10 -9.58
CA LEU A 81 6.23 6.07 -8.66
C LEU A 81 4.98 6.68 -9.30
N TYR A 82 5.14 7.77 -10.06
CA TYR A 82 4.06 8.42 -10.80
C TYR A 82 3.40 7.45 -11.80
N GLU A 83 4.18 6.83 -12.69
CA GLU A 83 3.63 5.89 -13.68
C GLU A 83 3.02 4.65 -13.01
N TYR A 84 3.62 4.17 -11.92
CA TYR A 84 3.05 3.08 -11.12
C TYR A 84 1.66 3.44 -10.57
N VAL A 85 1.49 4.61 -9.96
CA VAL A 85 0.19 5.02 -9.38
C VAL A 85 -0.83 5.33 -10.49
N LYS A 86 -0.39 6.01 -11.57
CA LYS A 86 -1.22 6.33 -12.73
C LYS A 86 -1.77 5.10 -13.44
N SER A 87 -1.04 3.98 -13.42
CA SER A 87 -1.52 2.70 -13.98
C SER A 87 -2.80 2.17 -13.31
N PHE A 88 -3.17 2.68 -12.13
CA PHE A 88 -4.46 2.37 -11.52
C PHE A 88 -5.65 3.03 -12.24
N GLU A 89 -5.42 4.14 -12.95
CA GLU A 89 -6.47 4.83 -13.72
C GLU A 89 -6.48 4.43 -15.19
N ILE A 90 -5.30 4.16 -15.78
CA ILE A 90 -5.17 3.80 -17.19
C ILE A 90 -5.11 2.29 -17.34
N ARG A 91 -6.24 1.70 -17.73
CA ARG A 91 -6.37 0.25 -17.95
C ARG A 91 -5.66 -0.25 -19.21
N ASP A 92 -5.46 0.62 -20.19
CA ASP A 92 -4.98 0.26 -21.54
C ASP A 92 -3.44 0.24 -21.68
N ASP A 93 -2.70 0.69 -20.65
CA ASP A 93 -1.22 0.79 -20.69
C ASP A 93 -0.58 -0.03 -19.56
N GLN A 94 -0.86 -1.33 -19.56
CA GLN A 94 -0.30 -2.26 -18.59
C GLN A 94 1.01 -2.85 -19.10
N GLY A 95 2.07 -2.04 -19.12
CA GLY A 95 3.41 -2.51 -19.52
C GLY A 95 3.94 -3.67 -18.67
N PHE A 96 3.57 -3.75 -17.39
CA PHE A 96 4.00 -4.80 -16.46
C PHE A 96 2.78 -5.54 -15.91
N VAL A 97 2.62 -6.83 -16.26
CA VAL A 97 1.40 -7.62 -15.95
C VAL A 97 1.25 -7.91 -14.44
N TYR A 98 2.36 -7.95 -13.69
CA TYR A 98 2.39 -8.36 -12.28
C TYR A 98 2.42 -7.18 -11.28
N THR A 99 1.67 -6.11 -11.53
CA THR A 99 1.56 -4.99 -10.60
C THR A 99 0.32 -5.12 -9.72
N TYR A 100 0.32 -4.48 -8.53
CA TYR A 100 -0.87 -4.49 -7.68
C TYR A 100 -2.10 -3.85 -8.34
N PRO A 101 -2.00 -2.74 -9.11
CA PRO A 101 -3.11 -2.23 -9.91
C PRO A 101 -3.79 -3.29 -10.77
N ASN A 102 -3.02 -4.06 -11.57
CA ASN A 102 -3.59 -5.10 -12.42
C ASN A 102 -4.24 -6.20 -11.59
N ARG A 103 -3.60 -6.62 -10.49
CA ARG A 103 -4.17 -7.59 -9.55
C ARG A 103 -5.47 -7.09 -8.93
N ILE A 104 -5.66 -5.80 -8.74
CA ILE A 104 -6.89 -5.25 -8.14
C ILE A 104 -7.98 -5.05 -9.19
N LEU A 105 -7.62 -4.61 -10.40
CA LEU A 105 -8.56 -4.19 -11.44
C LEU A 105 -8.93 -5.31 -12.42
N GLU A 106 -8.14 -6.36 -12.54
CA GLU A 106 -8.35 -7.43 -13.52
C GLU A 106 -7.89 -8.82 -13.01
N HIS A 107 -8.18 -9.15 -11.75
CA HIS A 107 -7.84 -10.47 -11.19
C HIS A 107 -8.69 -11.56 -11.83
N PHE A 108 -8.12 -12.39 -12.70
CA PHE A 108 -8.86 -13.41 -13.46
C PHE A 108 -10.07 -12.81 -14.21
N GLY A 109 -9.91 -11.60 -14.76
CA GLY A 109 -10.98 -10.87 -15.44
C GLY A 109 -12.01 -10.21 -14.50
N VAL A 110 -11.71 -10.12 -13.19
CA VAL A 110 -12.58 -9.49 -12.19
C VAL A 110 -11.99 -8.17 -11.71
N ASP A 111 -12.77 -7.11 -11.83
CA ASP A 111 -12.53 -5.82 -11.17
C ASP A 111 -12.90 -5.93 -9.68
N GLN A 112 -11.90 -6.23 -8.85
CA GLN A 112 -12.09 -6.39 -7.41
C GLN A 112 -12.42 -5.04 -6.75
N PHE A 113 -11.89 -3.93 -7.27
CA PHE A 113 -12.15 -2.60 -6.73
C PHE A 113 -13.62 -2.20 -6.85
N GLU A 114 -14.21 -2.31 -8.05
CA GLU A 114 -15.63 -2.00 -8.23
C GLU A 114 -16.51 -2.98 -7.46
N THR A 115 -16.14 -4.26 -7.39
CA THR A 115 -16.84 -5.26 -6.57
C THR A 115 -16.86 -4.88 -5.09
N MET A 116 -15.72 -4.44 -4.53
CA MET A 116 -15.63 -3.98 -3.14
C MET A 116 -16.47 -2.73 -2.91
N LYS A 117 -16.39 -1.74 -3.81
CA LYS A 117 -17.19 -0.51 -3.74
C LYS A 117 -18.68 -0.82 -3.71
N GLN A 118 -19.16 -1.67 -4.62
CA GLN A 118 -20.57 -2.10 -4.63
C GLN A 118 -20.97 -2.79 -3.32
N ARG A 119 -20.12 -3.67 -2.78
CA ARG A 119 -20.39 -4.34 -1.48
C ARG A 119 -20.50 -3.36 -0.32
N ILE A 120 -19.61 -2.37 -0.26
CA ILE A 120 -19.62 -1.33 0.79
C ILE A 120 -20.93 -0.53 0.73
N LEU A 121 -21.37 -0.16 -0.48
CA LEU A 121 -22.56 0.67 -0.69
C LEU A 121 -23.87 -0.10 -0.48
N THR A 122 -23.91 -1.39 -0.82
CA THR A 122 -25.17 -2.16 -0.89
C THR A 122 -25.36 -3.18 0.24
N ALA A 123 -24.30 -3.53 0.97
CA ALA A 123 -24.33 -4.56 2.01
C ALA A 123 -23.65 -4.06 3.29
N THR A 124 -24.29 -3.12 3.98
CA THR A 124 -23.83 -2.61 5.28
C THR A 124 -23.64 -3.76 6.27
N GLY A 125 -22.43 -3.90 6.82
CA GLY A 125 -22.05 -5.02 7.70
C GLY A 125 -21.36 -6.19 6.98
N SER A 126 -21.16 -6.10 5.66
CA SER A 126 -20.36 -7.08 4.92
C SER A 126 -18.88 -7.03 5.33
N ASN A 127 -18.36 -8.17 5.78
CA ASN A 127 -16.93 -8.38 6.04
C ASN A 127 -16.19 -8.93 4.80
N ARG A 128 -16.77 -8.73 3.60
CA ARG A 128 -16.27 -9.33 2.34
C ARG A 128 -15.85 -8.28 1.30
N ALA A 129 -15.67 -7.02 1.68
CA ALA A 129 -14.99 -6.04 0.84
C ALA A 129 -13.48 -6.31 0.92
N VAL A 130 -13.01 -7.30 0.15
CA VAL A 130 -11.64 -7.81 0.17
C VAL A 130 -11.13 -7.90 -1.27
N ALA A 131 -9.85 -7.56 -1.47
CA ALA A 131 -9.10 -7.80 -2.70
C ALA A 131 -7.92 -8.73 -2.42
N VAL A 132 -7.64 -9.62 -3.37
CA VAL A 132 -6.51 -10.57 -3.31
C VAL A 132 -5.45 -10.15 -4.32
N THR A 133 -4.19 -10.08 -3.89
CA THR A 133 -3.06 -9.70 -4.75
C THR A 133 -2.14 -10.88 -5.11
N ILE A 134 -2.22 -11.98 -4.36
CA ILE A 134 -1.46 -13.21 -4.61
C ILE A 134 -2.22 -14.09 -5.59
N ASP A 135 -1.50 -14.62 -6.56
CA ASP A 135 -1.99 -15.59 -7.55
C ASP A 135 -1.05 -16.79 -7.54
N PRO A 136 -1.54 -18.01 -7.20
CA PRO A 136 -0.73 -19.22 -7.03
C PRO A 136 0.01 -19.73 -8.29
#